data_AF-A0A6M2DVG2-F1
#
_entry.id   AF-A0A6M2DVG2-F1
#
_cell.length_a   1.000
_cell.length_b   1.000
_cell.length_c   1.000
_cell.angle_alpha   90.00
_cell.angle_beta   90.00
_cell.angle_gamma   90.00
#
_symmetry.space_group_name_H-M   'P 1'
#
loop_
_entity.id
_entity.type
_entity.pdbx_description
1 polymer ?
#
loop_
_entity_poly.entity_id
_entity_poly.type
_entity_poly.pdbx_seq_one_letter_code
_entity_poly.pdbx_strand_id
1 'polypeptide(L)'
;MLTALVLQLIQCVVVLPDKLMDADSELKKQVSDVISDKKMIVDKDVYVQQKYTSAVSIGGMFLDTFLNKCRSRSEETDFRPMFENFVHDLLVTVNKPQWPAAELLLSLLGTMLIKYISNKSMDVGIRVTSLEYLGLVAARLRKDLVYSTCKVDTVDKMIADIKAEEQKEGDCESEDSKTNVVLSVEEERVQYLQSVLLDFLAVNAEQDISWTHARHFYLCQWYIDNNTEK
;
A
#
# COMPACT_ATOMS: atom_id res chain seq x y z
N MET A 1 -13.32 12.62 8.60
CA MET A 1 -14.28 12.14 7.57
C MET A 1 -13.76 12.38 6.15
N LEU A 2 -13.26 13.57 5.82
CA LEU A 2 -12.66 13.86 4.50
C LEU A 2 -11.50 12.91 4.14
N THR A 3 -10.55 12.72 5.07
CA THR A 3 -9.36 11.88 4.85
C THR A 3 -9.71 10.45 4.47
N ALA A 4 -10.66 9.84 5.17
CA ALA A 4 -11.12 8.48 4.88
C ALA A 4 -11.70 8.37 3.45
N LEU A 5 -12.49 9.35 3.02
CA LEU A 5 -13.05 9.36 1.67
C LEU A 5 -11.96 9.51 0.60
N VAL A 6 -10.95 10.35 0.83
CA VAL A 6 -9.81 10.49 -0.08
C VAL A 6 -9.04 9.18 -0.19
N LEU A 7 -8.79 8.51 0.94
CA LEU A 7 -8.11 7.20 0.97
C LEU A 7 -8.92 6.15 0.20
N GLN A 8 -10.23 6.05 0.44
CA GLN A 8 -11.10 5.13 -0.29
C GLN A 8 -11.07 5.41 -1.79
N LEU A 9 -11.16 6.68 -2.21
CA LEU A 9 -11.17 7.04 -3.63
C LEU A 9 -9.88 6.60 -4.34
N ILE A 10 -8.73 6.74 -3.69
CA ILE A 10 -7.44 6.29 -4.24
C ILE A 10 -7.38 4.76 -4.30
N GLN A 11 -7.86 4.06 -3.26
CA GLN A 11 -7.86 2.60 -3.21
C GLN A 11 -8.79 1.98 -4.27
N CYS A 12 -9.97 2.56 -4.49
CA CYS A 12 -10.95 2.07 -5.46
C CYS A 12 -10.47 2.14 -6.91
N VAL A 13 -9.42 2.92 -7.22
CA VAL A 13 -8.82 2.95 -8.57
C VAL A 13 -8.12 1.63 -8.90
N VAL A 14 -7.65 0.92 -7.87
CA VAL A 14 -6.82 -0.27 -7.97
C VAL A 14 -7.67 -1.54 -7.84
N VAL A 15 -8.83 -1.57 -8.50
CA VAL A 15 -9.65 -2.79 -8.58
C VAL A 15 -9.11 -3.71 -9.65
N LEU A 16 -8.66 -4.89 -9.23
CA LEU A 16 -8.28 -5.98 -10.11
C LEU A 16 -9.53 -6.78 -10.49
N PRO A 17 -9.73 -7.14 -11.78
CA PRO A 17 -10.80 -8.04 -12.18
C PRO A 17 -10.59 -9.45 -11.60
N ASP A 18 -11.66 -10.09 -11.11
CA ASP A 18 -11.64 -11.46 -10.55
C ASP A 18 -11.08 -12.50 -11.54
N LYS A 19 -11.14 -12.21 -12.85
CA LYS A 19 -10.56 -13.04 -13.92
C LYS A 19 -9.03 -13.18 -13.86
N LEU A 20 -8.34 -12.33 -13.08
CA LEU A 20 -6.91 -12.48 -12.80
C LEU A 20 -6.65 -13.45 -11.64
N MET A 21 -7.64 -13.69 -10.77
CA MET A 21 -7.56 -14.66 -9.66
C MET A 21 -7.87 -16.09 -10.13
N ASP A 22 -8.73 -16.25 -11.14
CA ASP A 22 -9.13 -17.56 -11.71
C ASP A 22 -8.08 -18.23 -12.64
N ALA A 23 -6.81 -17.85 -12.58
CA ALA A 23 -5.76 -18.45 -13.41
C ALA A 23 -5.56 -19.96 -13.12
N ASP A 24 -5.98 -20.46 -11.95
CA ASP A 24 -5.95 -21.90 -11.64
C ASP A 24 -7.01 -22.72 -12.41
N SER A 25 -8.04 -22.07 -12.97
CA SER A 25 -9.09 -22.78 -13.74
C SER A 25 -8.71 -23.03 -15.21
N GLU A 26 -7.71 -22.33 -15.76
CA GLU A 26 -7.28 -22.47 -17.15
C GLU A 26 -6.15 -23.50 -17.37
N LEU A 27 -5.56 -24.06 -16.31
CA LEU A 27 -4.55 -25.13 -16.40
C LEU A 27 -5.06 -26.46 -17.00
N LYS A 28 -6.36 -26.57 -17.33
CA LYS A 28 -6.95 -27.79 -17.93
C LYS A 28 -7.41 -27.67 -19.39
N LYS A 29 -7.17 -26.55 -20.10
CA LYS A 29 -7.49 -26.47 -21.53
C LYS A 29 -6.26 -26.19 -22.40
N GLN A 30 -5.62 -27.31 -22.76
CA GLN A 30 -5.01 -27.59 -24.07
C GLN A 30 -3.77 -26.78 -24.48
N VAL A 31 -2.62 -27.39 -24.18
CA VAL A 31 -1.44 -27.60 -25.05
C VAL A 31 -1.60 -27.10 -26.50
N SER A 32 -1.31 -25.82 -26.80
CA SER A 32 -0.87 -25.40 -28.16
C SER A 32 -0.32 -23.97 -28.38
N ASP A 33 -0.08 -23.07 -27.41
CA ASP A 33 0.36 -21.69 -27.76
C ASP A 33 1.35 -20.99 -26.81
N VAL A 34 2.62 -21.41 -26.83
CA VAL A 34 3.72 -20.80 -26.04
C VAL A 34 4.03 -19.34 -26.44
N ILE A 35 3.52 -18.87 -27.59
CA ILE A 35 3.75 -17.50 -28.10
C ILE A 35 2.61 -16.54 -27.74
N SER A 36 1.38 -17.04 -27.55
CA SER A 36 0.22 -16.22 -27.17
C SER A 36 0.22 -15.89 -25.67
N ASP A 37 0.64 -16.84 -24.83
CA ASP A 37 0.64 -16.68 -23.38
C ASP A 37 1.57 -15.56 -22.90
N LYS A 38 2.77 -15.42 -23.48
CA LYS A 38 3.66 -14.29 -23.14
C LYS A 38 3.06 -12.94 -23.46
N LYS A 39 2.27 -12.83 -24.53
CA LYS A 39 1.64 -11.57 -24.92
C LYS A 39 0.47 -11.23 -24.00
N MET A 40 -0.31 -12.25 -23.62
CA MET A 40 -1.43 -12.10 -22.68
C MET A 40 -0.95 -11.85 -21.23
N ILE A 41 0.18 -12.42 -20.81
CA ILE A 41 0.84 -12.13 -19.53
C ILE A 41 1.39 -10.69 -19.52
N VAL A 42 2.07 -10.27 -20.59
CA VAL A 42 2.54 -8.87 -20.71
C VAL A 42 1.37 -7.90 -20.67
N ASP A 43 0.23 -8.22 -21.29
CA ASP A 43 -0.98 -7.38 -21.20
C ASP A 43 -1.54 -7.30 -19.76
N LYS A 44 -1.44 -8.39 -18.97
CA LYS A 44 -1.82 -8.40 -17.55
C LYS A 44 -0.85 -7.59 -16.68
N ASP A 45 0.45 -7.75 -16.88
CA ASP A 45 1.50 -7.04 -16.13
C ASP A 45 1.41 -5.52 -16.36
N VAL A 46 1.25 -5.11 -17.63
CA VAL A 46 1.06 -3.72 -18.02
C VAL A 46 -0.23 -3.16 -17.42
N TYR A 47 -1.29 -3.96 -17.33
CA TYR A 47 -2.56 -3.56 -16.73
C TYR A 47 -2.41 -3.26 -15.23
N VAL A 48 -1.76 -4.15 -14.46
CA VAL A 48 -1.50 -3.96 -13.02
C VAL A 48 -0.66 -2.69 -12.80
N GLN A 49 0.41 -2.53 -13.57
CA GLN A 49 1.28 -1.35 -13.49
C GLN A 49 0.52 -0.06 -13.83
N GLN A 50 -0.33 -0.09 -14.86
CA GLN A 50 -1.14 1.06 -15.26
C GLN A 50 -2.14 1.46 -14.16
N LYS A 51 -2.79 0.48 -13.50
CA LYS A 51 -3.74 0.73 -12.41
C LYS A 51 -3.08 1.39 -11.22
N TYR A 52 -1.94 0.85 -10.78
CA TYR A 52 -1.20 1.46 -9.69
C TYR A 52 -0.66 2.85 -10.06
N THR A 53 -0.09 3.02 -11.25
CA THR A 53 0.38 4.32 -11.75
C THR A 53 -0.74 5.35 -11.79
N SER A 54 -1.96 4.92 -12.14
CA SER A 54 -3.15 5.77 -12.10
C SER A 54 -3.48 6.22 -10.68
N ALA A 55 -3.42 5.32 -9.69
CA ALA A 55 -3.63 5.66 -8.28
C ALA A 55 -2.57 6.63 -7.74
N VAL A 56 -1.29 6.40 -8.05
CA VAL A 56 -0.17 7.31 -7.73
C VAL A 56 -0.40 8.69 -8.34
N SER A 57 -0.82 8.75 -9.60
CA SER A 57 -1.09 10.01 -10.32
C SER A 57 -2.26 10.78 -9.70
N ILE A 58 -3.34 10.10 -9.33
CA ILE A 58 -4.50 10.71 -8.67
C ILE A 58 -4.14 11.24 -7.28
N GLY A 59 -3.43 10.44 -6.47
CA GLY A 59 -2.93 10.88 -5.16
C GLY A 59 -2.02 12.09 -5.27
N GLY A 60 -1.11 12.09 -6.25
CA GLY A 60 -0.23 13.23 -6.55
C GLY A 60 -0.99 14.48 -6.98
N MET A 61 -1.96 14.36 -7.90
CA MET A 61 -2.78 15.48 -8.35
C MET A 61 -3.61 16.09 -7.22
N PHE A 62 -4.19 15.23 -6.37
CA PHE A 62 -4.92 15.65 -5.19
C PHE A 62 -4.01 16.45 -4.23
N LEU A 63 -2.85 15.88 -3.86
CA LEU A 63 -1.91 16.54 -2.96
C LEU A 63 -1.37 17.85 -3.52
N ASP A 64 -1.03 17.90 -4.80
CA ASP A 64 -0.54 19.13 -5.44
C ASP A 64 -1.61 20.23 -5.41
N THR A 65 -2.86 19.90 -5.76
CA THR A 65 -3.98 20.84 -5.70
C THR A 65 -4.23 21.32 -4.27
N PHE A 66 -4.22 20.40 -3.31
CA PHE A 66 -4.50 20.70 -1.90
C PHE A 66 -3.40 21.58 -1.28
N LEU A 67 -2.14 21.28 -1.55
CA LEU A 67 -0.98 22.07 -1.11
C LEU A 67 -0.94 23.45 -1.78
N ASN A 68 -1.24 23.53 -3.08
CA ASN A 68 -1.35 24.81 -3.78
C ASN A 68 -2.47 25.69 -3.20
N LYS A 69 -3.56 25.08 -2.72
CA LYS A 69 -4.63 25.80 -2.02
C LYS A 69 -4.20 26.27 -0.63
N CYS A 70 -3.42 25.48 0.10
CA CYS A 70 -2.81 25.88 1.37
C CYS A 70 -1.81 27.03 1.22
N ARG A 71 -1.19 27.18 0.04
CA ARG A 71 -0.31 28.31 -0.30
C ARG A 71 -1.08 29.59 -0.60
N SER A 72 -2.28 29.50 -1.19
CA SER A 72 -3.05 30.68 -1.57
C SER A 72 -3.56 31.41 -0.32
N ARG A 73 -3.13 32.67 -0.13
CA ARG A 73 -3.74 33.57 0.86
C ARG A 73 -5.07 34.10 0.28
N SER A 74 -6.08 33.25 0.18
CA SER A 74 -7.45 33.72 -0.04
C SER A 74 -7.96 34.26 1.29
N GLU A 75 -8.40 35.51 1.33
CA GLU A 75 -8.77 36.22 2.56
C GLU A 75 -9.96 35.63 3.33
N GLU A 76 -10.71 34.67 2.76
CA GLU A 76 -11.93 34.13 3.38
C GLU A 76 -11.75 32.77 4.09
N THR A 77 -10.73 31.96 3.80
CA THR A 77 -10.57 30.62 4.42
C THR A 77 -9.13 30.14 4.47
N ASP A 78 -8.64 29.83 5.67
CA ASP A 78 -7.33 29.21 5.90
C ASP A 78 -7.44 27.68 5.84
N PHE A 79 -6.76 27.07 4.88
CA PHE A 79 -6.75 25.61 4.69
C PHE A 79 -5.68 24.89 5.52
N ARG A 80 -4.77 25.62 6.18
CA ARG A 80 -3.68 25.02 6.97
C ARG A 80 -4.18 24.12 8.10
N PRO A 81 -5.20 24.48 8.91
CA PRO A 81 -5.72 23.59 9.94
C PRO A 81 -6.35 22.32 9.36
N MET A 82 -6.96 22.38 8.18
CA MET A 82 -7.48 21.18 7.51
C MET A 82 -6.35 20.27 7.05
N PHE A 83 -5.26 20.85 6.55
CA PHE A 83 -4.07 20.11 6.15
C PHE A 83 -3.38 19.45 7.35
N GLU A 84 -3.27 20.13 8.48
CA GLU A 84 -2.73 19.56 9.74
C GLU A 84 -3.54 18.36 10.19
N ASN A 85 -4.87 18.49 10.24
CA ASN A 85 -5.76 17.39 10.58
C ASN A 85 -5.63 16.22 9.58
N PHE A 86 -5.49 16.53 8.30
CA PHE A 86 -5.25 15.53 7.26
C PHE A 86 -3.94 14.76 7.49
N VAL A 87 -2.82 15.45 7.81
CA VAL A 87 -1.54 14.79 8.14
C VAL A 87 -1.66 13.93 9.39
N HIS A 88 -2.34 14.42 10.43
CA HIS A 88 -2.60 13.64 11.64
C HIS A 88 -3.42 12.38 11.36
N ASP A 89 -4.50 12.50 10.58
CA ASP A 89 -5.32 11.38 10.16
C ASP A 89 -4.49 10.33 9.38
N LEU A 90 -3.66 10.77 8.42
CA LEU A 90 -2.79 9.87 7.66
C LEU A 90 -1.82 9.10 8.57
N LEU A 91 -1.23 9.78 9.56
CA LEU A 91 -0.32 9.15 10.53
C LEU A 91 -1.01 8.15 11.45
N VAL A 92 -2.30 8.32 11.73
CA VAL A 92 -3.09 7.33 12.49
C VAL A 92 -3.43 6.12 11.62
N THR A 93 -3.64 6.32 10.32
CA THR A 93 -4.06 5.26 9.39
C THR A 93 -2.91 4.50 8.73
N VAL A 94 -1.68 5.02 8.72
CA VAL A 94 -0.55 4.44 7.96
C VAL A 94 -0.24 2.98 8.31
N ASN A 95 -0.42 2.59 9.58
CA ASN A 95 -0.17 1.22 10.05
C ASN A 95 -1.44 0.36 10.13
N LYS A 96 -2.56 0.81 9.54
CA LYS A 96 -3.82 0.06 9.53
C LYS A 96 -3.95 -0.71 8.21
N PRO A 97 -4.18 -2.04 8.25
CA PRO A 97 -4.21 -2.86 7.05
C PRO A 97 -5.35 -2.51 6.09
N GLN A 98 -6.41 -1.88 6.57
CA GLN A 98 -7.51 -1.41 5.72
C GLN A 98 -7.17 -0.16 4.89
N TRP A 99 -6.05 0.53 5.20
CA TRP A 99 -5.71 1.84 4.64
C TRP A 99 -4.34 1.90 3.92
N PRO A 100 -4.01 0.99 2.97
CA PRO A 100 -2.72 1.03 2.28
C PRO A 100 -2.41 2.34 1.52
N ALA A 101 -3.43 3.05 1.00
CA ALA A 101 -3.22 4.31 0.31
C ALA A 101 -2.65 5.42 1.22
N ALA A 102 -2.72 5.27 2.54
CA ALA A 102 -2.16 6.24 3.48
C ALA A 102 -0.62 6.28 3.37
N GLU A 103 0.03 5.13 3.20
CA GLU A 103 1.48 5.05 2.98
C GLU A 103 1.87 5.76 1.68
N LEU A 104 1.18 5.44 0.58
CA LEU A 104 1.39 6.09 -0.72
C LEU A 104 1.29 7.61 -0.62
N LEU A 105 0.22 8.12 0.02
CA LEU A 105 0.03 9.56 0.21
C LEU A 105 1.12 10.18 1.08
N LEU A 106 1.55 9.50 2.15
CA LEU A 106 2.62 10.00 3.01
C LEU A 106 3.97 10.08 2.27
N SER A 107 4.25 9.09 1.41
CA SER A 107 5.46 9.05 0.58
C SER A 107 5.48 10.17 -0.47
N LEU A 108 4.36 10.36 -1.17
CA LEU A 108 4.16 11.47 -2.11
C LEU A 108 4.29 12.82 -1.39
N LEU A 109 3.64 12.95 -0.23
CA LEU A 109 3.67 14.16 0.58
C LEU A 109 5.10 14.50 1.02
N GLY A 110 5.85 13.53 1.54
CA GLY A 110 7.25 13.74 1.95
C GLY A 110 8.10 14.27 0.80
N THR A 111 7.95 13.69 -0.40
CA THR A 111 8.65 14.13 -1.62
C THR A 111 8.25 15.57 -2.01
N MET A 112 6.97 15.93 -1.90
CA MET A 112 6.48 17.28 -2.20
C MET A 112 6.97 18.32 -1.18
N LEU A 113 6.94 18.00 0.13
CA LEU A 113 7.41 18.90 1.19
C LEU A 113 8.91 19.20 1.06
N ILE A 114 9.73 18.21 0.72
CA ILE A 114 11.17 18.40 0.47
C ILE A 114 11.40 19.36 -0.71
N LYS A 115 10.61 19.22 -1.78
CA LYS A 115 10.66 20.15 -2.93
C LYS A 115 10.32 21.58 -2.51
N TYR A 116 9.34 21.76 -1.63
CA TYR A 116 8.95 23.08 -1.13
C TYR A 116 10.02 23.73 -0.26
N ILE A 117 10.63 22.96 0.66
CA ILE A 117 11.70 23.43 1.53
C ILE A 117 12.92 23.86 0.70
N SER A 118 13.26 23.09 -0.33
CA SER A 118 14.42 23.33 -1.19
C SER A 118 14.23 24.51 -2.16
N ASN A 119 12.99 24.91 -2.43
CA ASN A 119 12.67 25.95 -3.39
C ASN A 119 12.78 27.36 -2.77
N LYS A 120 13.84 28.10 -3.13
CA LYS A 120 14.10 29.47 -2.64
C LYS A 120 13.07 30.50 -3.08
N SER A 121 12.26 30.23 -4.11
CA SER A 121 11.18 31.12 -4.55
C SER A 121 9.93 31.05 -3.66
N MET A 122 9.85 30.06 -2.77
CA MET A 122 8.75 29.92 -1.83
C MET A 122 8.91 30.84 -0.63
N ASP A 123 7.78 31.35 -0.14
CA ASP A 123 7.73 32.17 1.07
C ASP A 123 8.36 31.44 2.26
N VAL A 124 9.08 32.19 3.11
CA VAL A 124 9.78 31.62 4.27
C VAL A 124 8.79 30.94 5.22
N GLY A 125 7.59 31.52 5.41
CA GLY A 125 6.57 30.95 6.30
C GLY A 125 6.11 29.56 5.84
N ILE A 126 5.88 29.38 4.54
CA ILE A 126 5.48 28.09 3.96
C ILE A 126 6.62 27.06 4.12
N ARG A 127 7.87 27.48 3.93
CA ARG A 127 9.03 26.60 4.11
C ARG A 127 9.21 26.14 5.55
N VAL A 128 9.01 27.03 6.53
CA VAL A 128 9.05 26.70 7.95
C VAL A 128 7.93 25.71 8.30
N THR A 129 6.70 26.00 7.90
CA THR A 129 5.54 25.12 8.17
C THR A 129 5.72 23.74 7.51
N SER A 130 6.24 23.69 6.28
CA SER A 130 6.54 22.43 5.57
C SER A 130 7.58 21.59 6.31
N LEU A 131 8.57 22.24 6.92
CA LEU A 131 9.59 21.58 7.74
C LEU A 131 9.00 21.02 9.04
N GLU A 132 8.08 21.74 9.68
CA GLU A 132 7.37 21.27 10.87
C GLU A 132 6.54 20.01 10.58
N TYR A 133 5.79 20.00 9.47
CA TYR A 133 5.05 18.80 9.04
C TYR A 133 5.95 17.62 8.74
N LEU A 134 7.08 17.84 8.06
CA LEU A 134 8.04 16.78 7.80
C LEU A 134 8.65 16.25 9.11
N GLY A 135 8.94 17.13 10.06
CA GLY A 135 9.43 16.77 11.40
C GLY A 135 8.42 15.93 12.19
N LEU A 136 7.13 16.30 12.15
CA LEU A 136 6.04 15.55 12.76
C LEU A 136 5.93 14.14 12.17
N VAL A 137 5.92 14.04 10.83
CA VAL A 137 5.85 12.76 10.13
C VAL A 137 7.06 11.88 10.46
N ALA A 138 8.27 12.43 10.38
CA ALA A 138 9.51 11.70 10.69
C ALA A 138 9.55 11.21 12.14
N ALA A 139 9.16 12.05 13.10
CA ALA A 139 9.11 11.68 14.51
C ALA A 139 8.11 10.54 14.75
N ARG A 140 6.94 10.59 14.11
CA ARG A 140 5.91 9.55 14.25
C ARG A 140 6.34 8.23 13.61
N LEU A 141 6.84 8.25 12.38
CA LEU A 141 7.34 7.05 11.71
C LEU A 141 8.49 6.41 12.48
N ARG A 142 9.39 7.22 13.06
CA ARG A 142 10.47 6.70 13.91
C ARG A 142 9.94 6.00 15.17
N LYS A 143 8.91 6.57 15.81
CA LYS A 143 8.25 5.95 16.97
C LYS A 143 7.59 4.62 16.59
N ASP A 144 6.88 4.59 15.46
CA ASP A 144 6.17 3.39 15.01
C ASP A 144 7.17 2.28 14.60
N LEU A 145 8.30 2.62 13.99
CA LEU A 145 9.38 1.68 13.70
C LEU A 145 9.99 1.07 14.97
N VAL A 146 10.28 1.87 16.00
CA VAL A 146 10.77 1.33 17.28
C VAL A 146 9.72 0.41 17.88
N TYR A 147 8.44 0.80 17.83
CA TYR A 147 7.34 0.00 18.34
C TYR A 147 7.19 -1.36 17.62
N SER A 148 7.39 -1.42 16.30
CA SER A 148 7.34 -2.67 15.55
C SER A 148 8.52 -3.58 15.86
N THR A 149 9.74 -3.04 15.94
CA THR A 149 10.94 -3.83 16.28
C THR A 149 10.90 -4.42 17.69
N CYS A 150 10.30 -3.75 18.66
CA CYS A 150 10.12 -4.30 20.01
C CYS A 150 9.11 -5.45 20.10
N LYS A 151 8.28 -5.65 19.06
CA LYS A 151 7.20 -6.65 19.05
C LYS A 151 7.51 -7.90 18.24
N VAL A 152 8.72 -8.03 17.70
CA VAL A 152 9.12 -9.17 16.85
C VAL A 152 8.86 -10.50 17.57
N ASP A 153 9.21 -10.61 18.85
CA ASP A 153 8.96 -11.82 19.67
C ASP A 153 7.47 -12.19 19.78
N THR A 154 6.58 -11.20 19.74
CA THR A 154 5.13 -11.44 19.78
C THR A 154 4.62 -11.91 18.42
N VAL A 155 5.15 -11.33 17.34
CA VAL A 155 4.84 -11.75 15.97
C VAL A 155 5.32 -13.19 15.75
N ASP A 156 6.50 -13.56 16.27
CA ASP A 156 7.03 -14.91 16.15
C ASP A 156 6.16 -15.95 16.84
N LYS A 157 5.63 -15.62 18.03
CA LYS A 157 4.67 -16.45 18.74
C LYS A 157 3.36 -16.58 17.97
N MET A 158 2.84 -15.48 17.42
CA MET A 158 1.64 -15.50 16.58
C MET A 158 1.82 -16.39 15.35
N ILE A 159 2.97 -16.30 14.67
CA ILE A 159 3.28 -17.18 13.52
C ILE A 159 3.29 -18.65 13.95
N ALA A 160 3.91 -18.96 15.10
CA ALA A 160 3.95 -20.34 15.61
C ALA A 160 2.56 -20.86 16.00
N ASP A 161 1.72 -20.03 16.61
CA ASP A 161 0.36 -20.37 17.02
C ASP A 161 -0.54 -20.61 15.79
N ILE A 162 -0.48 -19.74 14.78
CA ILE A 162 -1.25 -19.89 13.53
C ILE A 162 -0.85 -21.17 12.80
N LYS A 163 0.46 -21.43 12.64
CA LYS A 163 0.95 -22.69 12.03
C LYS A 163 0.50 -23.93 12.82
N ALA A 164 0.43 -23.84 14.15
CA ALA A 164 -0.03 -24.93 14.99
C ALA A 164 -1.55 -25.15 14.89
N GLU A 165 -2.34 -24.11 14.61
CA GLU A 165 -3.77 -24.20 14.34
C GLU A 165 -4.05 -24.76 12.93
N GLU A 166 -3.34 -24.29 11.91
CA GLU A 166 -3.40 -24.84 10.54
C GLU A 166 -3.13 -26.35 10.51
N GLN A 167 -2.13 -26.81 11.29
CA GLN A 167 -1.82 -28.25 11.42
C GLN A 167 -2.90 -29.06 12.15
N LYS A 168 -3.71 -28.44 13.01
CA LYS A 168 -4.80 -29.11 13.74
C LYS A 168 -6.08 -29.21 12.93
N GLU A 169 -6.34 -28.28 12.01
CA GLU A 169 -7.54 -28.26 11.17
C GLU A 169 -7.45 -29.23 9.97
N GLY A 170 -6.31 -29.90 9.79
CA GLY A 170 -6.15 -30.93 8.75
C GLY A 170 -5.98 -30.36 7.34
N ASP A 171 -5.66 -29.07 7.22
CA ASP A 171 -5.22 -28.46 5.96
C ASP A 171 -3.74 -28.85 5.75
N CYS A 172 -3.54 -30.11 5.35
CA CYS A 172 -2.21 -30.72 5.27
C CYS A 172 -1.41 -30.24 4.06
N GLU A 173 -0.13 -29.95 4.30
CA GLU A 173 1.03 -30.15 3.43
C GLU A 173 0.84 -29.87 1.93
N SER A 174 1.41 -28.74 1.49
CA SER A 174 2.09 -28.67 0.20
C SER A 174 3.52 -28.17 0.39
N GLU A 175 4.37 -29.06 0.91
CA GLU A 175 5.74 -29.10 0.41
C GLU A 175 5.68 -29.35 -1.11
N ASP A 176 6.48 -28.61 -1.89
CA ASP A 176 6.72 -28.80 -3.33
C ASP A 176 5.74 -28.21 -4.36
N SER A 177 5.58 -26.88 -4.33
CA SER A 177 5.82 -26.12 -5.57
C SER A 177 7.06 -25.24 -5.40
N LYS A 178 8.23 -25.90 -5.40
CA LYS A 178 9.54 -25.27 -5.57
C LYS A 178 9.52 -24.42 -6.85
N THR A 179 9.13 -23.16 -6.72
CA THR A 179 9.62 -22.14 -7.65
C THR A 179 11.11 -22.04 -7.35
N ASN A 180 11.95 -22.30 -8.37
CA ASN A 180 13.42 -22.27 -8.29
C ASN A 180 13.95 -20.87 -7.90
N VAL A 181 13.74 -20.44 -6.66
CA VAL A 181 14.28 -19.21 -6.08
C VAL A 181 14.71 -19.55 -4.67
N VAL A 182 16.02 -19.48 -4.39
CA VAL A 182 16.54 -19.57 -3.02
C VAL A 182 16.14 -18.28 -2.32
N LEU A 183 15.03 -18.29 -1.61
CA LEU A 183 14.58 -17.16 -0.80
C LEU A 183 15.35 -17.16 0.53
N SER A 184 15.68 -15.97 1.02
CA SER A 184 16.23 -15.78 2.36
C SER A 184 15.16 -16.13 3.41
N VAL A 185 15.59 -16.58 4.61
CA VAL A 185 14.69 -16.86 5.75
C VAL A 185 13.80 -15.66 6.08
N GLU A 186 14.31 -14.45 5.84
CA GLU A 186 13.56 -13.20 6.03
C GLU A 186 12.49 -12.98 4.94
N GLU A 187 12.75 -13.38 3.71
CA GLU A 187 11.81 -13.29 2.59
C GLU A 187 10.66 -14.29 2.75
N GLU A 188 10.96 -15.53 3.18
CA GLU A 188 9.95 -16.54 3.52
C GLU A 188 9.03 -16.05 4.66
N ARG A 189 9.63 -15.41 5.67
CA ARG A 189 8.88 -14.79 6.77
C ARG A 189 7.95 -13.68 6.27
N VAL A 190 8.45 -12.79 5.41
CA VAL A 190 7.64 -11.70 4.84
C VAL A 190 6.51 -12.27 4.00
N GLN A 191 6.77 -13.28 3.16
CA GLN A 191 5.75 -13.91 2.33
C GLN A 191 4.63 -14.56 3.16
N TYR A 192 4.98 -15.24 4.26
CA TYR A 192 4.00 -15.80 5.18
C TYR A 192 3.17 -14.71 5.88
N LEU A 193 3.79 -13.61 6.31
CA LEU A 193 3.05 -12.49 6.91
C LEU A 193 2.12 -11.81 5.88
N GLN A 194 2.56 -11.72 4.62
CA GLN A 194 1.74 -11.19 3.52
C GLN A 194 0.53 -12.09 3.26
N SER A 195 0.67 -13.43 3.27
CA SER A 195 -0.48 -14.33 3.07
C SER A 195 -1.49 -14.21 4.21
N VAL A 196 -1.04 -14.28 5.47
CA VAL A 196 -1.90 -14.11 6.64
C VAL A 196 -2.63 -12.76 6.63
N LEU A 197 -1.94 -11.69 6.20
CA LEU A 197 -2.54 -10.37 6.06
C LEU A 197 -3.63 -10.37 4.97
N LEU A 198 -3.37 -10.97 3.81
CA LEU A 198 -4.36 -11.05 2.73
C LEU A 198 -5.58 -11.89 3.14
N ASP A 199 -5.39 -12.95 3.90
CA ASP A 199 -6.47 -13.80 4.42
C ASP A 199 -7.30 -13.04 5.46
N PHE A 200 -6.64 -12.32 6.37
CA PHE A 200 -7.32 -11.40 7.27
C PHE A 200 -8.17 -10.37 6.51
N LEU A 201 -7.63 -9.77 5.44
CA LEU A 201 -8.39 -8.82 4.61
C LEU A 201 -9.55 -9.51 3.88
N ALA A 202 -9.38 -10.75 3.42
CA ALA A 202 -10.41 -11.50 2.72
C ALA A 202 -11.58 -11.88 3.64
N VAL A 203 -11.31 -12.33 4.87
CA VAL A 203 -12.36 -12.63 5.86
C VAL A 203 -13.15 -11.37 6.22
N ASN A 204 -12.47 -10.24 6.38
CA ASN A 204 -13.15 -8.98 6.68
C ASN A 204 -13.86 -8.34 5.46
N ALA A 205 -13.54 -8.78 4.24
CA ALA A 205 -14.20 -8.30 3.03
C ALA A 205 -15.67 -8.71 2.91
N GLU A 206 -16.10 -9.76 3.63
CA GLU A 206 -17.53 -10.12 3.72
C GLU A 206 -18.37 -8.99 4.35
N GLN A 207 -17.75 -8.12 5.17
CA GLN A 207 -18.42 -7.02 5.83
C GLN A 207 -18.49 -5.75 4.98
N ASP A 208 -17.41 -5.42 4.25
CA ASP A 208 -17.30 -4.19 3.46
C ASP A 208 -16.32 -4.37 2.27
N ILE A 209 -16.71 -3.85 1.11
CA ILE A 209 -15.94 -3.90 -0.13
C ILE A 209 -14.65 -3.08 -0.06
N SER A 210 -14.56 -2.13 0.87
CA SER A 210 -13.35 -1.35 1.13
C SER A 210 -12.14 -2.23 1.46
N TRP A 211 -12.36 -3.37 2.14
CA TRP A 211 -11.31 -4.33 2.46
C TRP A 211 -10.82 -5.06 1.21
N THR A 212 -11.71 -5.37 0.26
CA THR A 212 -11.33 -5.91 -1.05
C THR A 212 -10.46 -4.93 -1.82
N HIS A 213 -10.79 -3.64 -1.80
CA HIS A 213 -9.97 -2.61 -2.43
C HIS A 213 -8.58 -2.50 -1.78
N ALA A 214 -8.50 -2.58 -0.45
CA ALA A 214 -7.22 -2.62 0.26
C ALA A 214 -6.38 -3.86 -0.14
N ARG A 215 -7.02 -5.03 -0.24
CA ARG A 215 -6.38 -6.28 -0.68
C ARG A 215 -5.77 -6.14 -2.08
N HIS A 216 -6.55 -5.66 -3.05
CA HIS A 216 -6.06 -5.44 -4.42
C HIS A 216 -4.95 -4.39 -4.49
N PHE A 217 -4.98 -3.38 -3.62
CA PHE A 217 -3.95 -2.36 -3.56
C PHE A 217 -2.61 -2.95 -3.09
N TYR A 218 -2.59 -3.76 -2.03
CA TYR A 218 -1.36 -4.44 -1.57
C TYR A 218 -0.78 -5.37 -2.63
N LEU A 219 -1.64 -6.14 -3.30
CA LEU A 219 -1.21 -7.03 -4.38
C LEU A 219 -0.53 -6.24 -5.51
N CYS A 220 -1.11 -5.13 -5.95
CA CYS A 220 -0.51 -4.26 -6.97
C CYS A 220 0.82 -3.66 -6.51
N GLN A 221 0.89 -3.18 -5.27
CA GLN A 221 2.08 -2.55 -4.70
C GLN A 221 3.23 -3.56 -4.62
N TRP A 222 3.03 -4.72 -3.98
CA TRP A 222 4.06 -5.75 -3.87
C TRP A 222 4.48 -6.33 -5.22
N TYR A 223 3.54 -6.45 -6.16
CA TYR A 223 3.85 -6.88 -7.52
C TYR A 223 4.82 -5.90 -8.21
N ILE A 224 4.61 -4.59 -8.03
CA ILE A 224 5.50 -3.56 -8.59
C ILE A 224 6.83 -3.55 -7.88
N ASP A 225 6.85 -3.61 -6.55
CA ASP A 225 8.08 -3.62 -5.75
C ASP A 225 9.00 -4.78 -6.20
N ASN A 226 8.44 -5.99 -6.33
CA ASN A 226 9.14 -7.18 -6.82
C ASN A 226 9.65 -7.08 -8.27
N ASN A 227 9.02 -6.24 -9.09
CA ASN A 227 9.44 -6.00 -10.48
C ASN A 227 10.44 -4.83 -10.59
N THR A 228 10.44 -3.90 -9.65
CA THR A 228 11.40 -2.78 -9.61
C THR A 228 12.74 -3.15 -8.98
N GLU A 229 12.79 -4.17 -8.13
CA GLU A 229 14.02 -4.66 -7.49
C GLU A 229 14.84 -5.64 -8.36
N LYS A 230 14.35 -6.00 -9.56
CA LYS A 230 15.06 -6.84 -10.55
C LYS A 230 15.77 -6.00 -11.62
#